data_AF-A0A1T3NY47-F1
#
_entry.id   AF-A0A1T3NY47-F1
#
_cell.length_a   1.000
_cell.length_b   1.000
_cell.length_c   1.000
_cell.angle_alpha   90.00
_cell.angle_beta   90.00
_cell.angle_gamma   90.00
#
_symmetry.space_group_name_H-M   'P 1'
#
loop_
_entity.id
_entity.type
_entity.pdbx_description
1 polymer ?
#
loop_
_entity_poly.entity_id
_entity_poly.type
_entity_poly.pdbx_seq_one_letter_code
_entity_poly.pdbx_strand_id
1 'polypeptide(L)'
;MLGLPNTIHALLFDLDGVLTQTAKVHGVAWKETFDRFLRERDGAGFTPFDPRRDYDTFVDGKPRLDGTRSFLESRGIELPLGDEGDPPGSATVYGLSNAKNDLVLRLIHDGGVEVYPGSVRYVHAARAAKLPCAVVSSSANCEDVLRAADIFHLFDAIVDGLVAKRDHLEGKPAPDTFLAGAKALGVAPAHAAVFEDALAGVAAGRAGDFGHVVGVDRVGQAEELRRHGADVVVSDLDELLDHPSGDTADVTGSDTGGDRSGDPATGRPSAEGTA
;
A
#
# COMPACT_ATOMS: atom_id res chain seq x y z
N MET A 1 -3.19 -21.98 -7.41
CA MET A 1 -4.43 -21.35 -6.87
C MET A 1 -4.00 -19.99 -6.34
N LEU A 2 -4.78 -18.93 -6.50
CA LEU A 2 -4.30 -17.54 -6.25
C LEU A 2 -4.69 -16.99 -4.87
N GLY A 3 -5.30 -17.79 -3.99
CA GLY A 3 -5.75 -17.33 -2.67
C GLY A 3 -6.86 -16.27 -2.72
N LEU A 4 -7.58 -16.14 -3.85
CA LEU A 4 -8.65 -15.18 -4.06
C LEU A 4 -10.00 -15.87 -4.23
N PRO A 5 -11.12 -15.20 -3.90
CA PRO A 5 -12.46 -15.69 -4.24
C PRO A 5 -12.61 -15.97 -5.74
N ASN A 6 -13.35 -17.03 -6.10
CA ASN A 6 -13.58 -17.41 -7.51
C ASN A 6 -14.33 -16.35 -8.33
N THR A 7 -14.94 -15.36 -7.68
CA THR A 7 -15.61 -14.22 -8.31
C THR A 7 -14.64 -13.16 -8.83
N ILE A 8 -13.35 -13.24 -8.49
CA ILE A 8 -12.34 -12.29 -8.92
C ILE A 8 -11.79 -12.65 -10.29
N HIS A 9 -11.85 -11.69 -11.21
CA HIS A 9 -11.47 -11.82 -12.60
C HIS A 9 -10.42 -10.79 -13.05
N ALA A 10 -9.99 -9.86 -12.19
CA ALA A 10 -8.89 -8.93 -12.50
C ALA A 10 -8.16 -8.47 -11.23
N LEU A 11 -6.89 -8.10 -11.37
CA LEU A 11 -6.03 -7.71 -10.26
C LEU A 11 -5.49 -6.30 -10.45
N LEU A 12 -5.63 -5.46 -9.43
CA LEU A 12 -5.20 -4.07 -9.40
C LEU A 12 -4.16 -3.89 -8.29
N PHE A 13 -2.90 -3.74 -8.67
CA PHE A 13 -1.80 -3.64 -7.73
C PHE A 13 -1.40 -2.18 -7.53
N ASP A 14 -1.23 -1.75 -6.28
CA ASP A 14 -0.34 -0.62 -6.04
C ASP A 14 1.10 -0.96 -6.45
N LEU A 15 1.94 0.06 -6.59
CA LEU A 15 3.32 -0.06 -6.98
C LEU A 15 4.26 -0.05 -5.77
N ASP A 16 4.24 1.05 -5.02
CA ASP A 16 5.17 1.32 -3.93
C ASP A 16 4.78 0.45 -2.73
N GLY A 17 5.72 -0.30 -2.15
CA GLY A 17 5.41 -1.17 -1.00
C GLY A 17 4.67 -2.47 -1.35
N VAL A 18 4.00 -2.54 -2.50
CA VAL A 18 3.39 -3.78 -3.01
C VAL A 18 4.31 -4.50 -3.98
N LEU A 19 4.62 -3.92 -5.14
CA LEU A 19 5.42 -4.54 -6.20
C LEU A 19 6.91 -4.20 -6.06
N THR A 20 7.22 -2.97 -5.66
CA THR A 20 8.57 -2.42 -5.58
C THR A 20 8.86 -1.80 -4.23
N GLN A 21 10.12 -1.85 -3.79
CA GLN A 21 10.60 -1.25 -2.55
C GLN A 21 10.85 0.27 -2.67
N THR A 22 10.16 0.93 -3.60
CA THR A 22 10.37 2.34 -3.99
C THR A 22 9.90 3.34 -2.94
N ALA A 23 9.14 2.92 -1.92
CA ALA A 23 8.90 3.70 -0.72
C ALA A 23 10.21 4.18 -0.05
N LYS A 24 11.26 3.35 -0.06
CA LYS A 24 12.60 3.75 0.45
C LYS A 24 13.22 4.87 -0.39
N VAL A 25 13.12 4.76 -1.71
CA VAL A 25 13.62 5.75 -2.66
C VAL A 25 12.87 7.07 -2.51
N HIS A 26 11.55 7.01 -2.39
CA HIS A 26 10.72 8.18 -2.11
C HIS A 26 11.01 8.80 -0.74
N GLY A 27 11.21 7.99 0.30
CA GLY A 27 11.57 8.46 1.64
C GLY A 27 12.89 9.23 1.65
N VAL A 28 13.91 8.72 0.94
CA VAL A 28 15.19 9.44 0.74
C VAL A 28 14.94 10.76 0.00
N ALA A 29 14.21 10.73 -1.12
CA ALA A 29 13.98 11.92 -1.93
C ALA A 29 13.21 13.02 -1.18
N TRP A 30 12.18 12.65 -0.42
CA TRP A 30 11.42 13.56 0.43
C TRP A 30 12.29 14.14 1.53
N LYS A 31 13.02 13.27 2.24
CA LYS A 31 13.89 13.69 3.34
C LYS A 31 14.92 14.70 2.87
N GLU A 32 15.66 14.41 1.81
CA GLU A 32 16.69 15.32 1.31
C GLU A 32 16.10 16.66 0.87
N THR A 33 14.97 16.64 0.16
CA THR A 33 14.31 17.85 -0.32
C THR A 33 13.83 18.73 0.83
N PHE A 34 13.09 18.14 1.78
CA PHE A 34 12.57 18.89 2.92
C PHE A 34 13.67 19.30 3.89
N ASP A 35 14.63 18.44 4.22
CA ASP A 35 15.71 18.80 5.13
C ASP A 35 16.58 19.92 4.54
N ARG A 36 16.78 19.94 3.22
CA ARG A 36 17.46 21.05 2.55
C ARG A 36 16.67 22.35 2.73
N PHE A 37 15.40 22.36 2.35
CA PHE A 37 14.54 23.54 2.48
C PHE A 37 14.45 24.05 3.93
N LEU A 38 14.18 23.15 4.87
CA LEU A 38 14.06 23.48 6.30
C LEU A 38 15.38 24.00 6.87
N ARG A 39 16.53 23.45 6.46
CA ARG A 39 17.85 23.95 6.88
C ARG A 39 18.13 25.35 6.32
N GLU A 40 17.77 25.61 5.08
CA GLU A 40 17.92 26.93 4.45
C GLU A 40 17.02 27.98 5.13
N ARG A 41 15.81 27.58 5.54
CA ARG A 41 14.84 28.46 6.19
C ARG A 41 15.10 28.69 7.69
N ASP A 42 15.31 27.62 8.44
CA ASP A 42 15.31 27.61 9.92
C ASP A 42 16.74 27.50 10.50
N GLY A 43 17.76 27.33 9.65
CA GLY A 43 19.16 27.24 10.07
C GLY A 43 19.43 26.00 10.92
N ALA A 44 20.29 26.14 11.94
CA ALA A 44 20.74 25.02 12.78
C ALA A 44 19.63 24.42 13.69
N GLY A 45 18.50 25.11 13.86
CA GLY A 45 17.39 24.69 14.71
C GLY A 45 16.29 23.91 13.97
N PHE A 46 16.47 23.60 12.69
CA PHE A 46 15.43 22.93 11.90
C PHE A 46 15.12 21.52 12.45
N THR A 47 13.84 21.14 12.40
CA THR A 47 13.42 19.77 12.74
C THR A 47 13.37 18.93 11.47
N PRO A 48 14.21 17.87 11.34
CA PRO A 48 14.25 17.07 10.11
C PRO A 48 12.93 16.39 9.78
N PHE A 49 12.77 16.02 8.51
CA PHE A 49 11.76 15.07 8.06
C PHE A 49 12.09 13.67 8.59
N ASP A 50 11.12 13.05 9.27
CA ASP A 50 11.22 11.67 9.72
C ASP A 50 10.81 10.71 8.58
N PRO A 51 11.75 9.89 8.06
CA PRO A 51 11.49 9.06 6.88
C PRO A 51 10.53 7.88 7.13
N ARG A 52 10.06 7.68 8.37
CA ARG A 52 8.98 6.75 8.69
C ARG A 52 7.73 7.53 9.05
N ARG A 53 7.73 8.19 10.20
CA ARG A 53 6.51 8.80 10.75
C ARG A 53 5.94 9.88 9.84
N ASP A 54 6.78 10.81 9.38
CA ASP A 54 6.30 11.91 8.55
C ASP A 54 6.02 11.40 7.12
N TYR A 55 6.71 10.35 6.67
CA TYR A 55 6.44 9.67 5.42
C TYR A 55 5.01 9.10 5.40
N ASP A 56 4.75 8.15 6.30
CA ASP A 56 3.49 7.42 6.39
C ASP A 56 2.30 8.35 6.63
N THR A 57 2.49 9.40 7.44
CA THR A 57 1.39 10.30 7.82
C THR A 57 1.06 11.34 6.75
N PHE A 58 2.08 11.93 6.12
CA PHE A 58 1.87 13.16 5.34
C PHE A 58 2.02 12.98 3.84
N VAL A 59 2.82 12.02 3.36
CA VAL A 59 3.15 11.93 1.93
C VAL A 59 2.82 10.58 1.31
N ASP A 60 2.74 9.50 2.08
CA ASP A 60 2.54 8.17 1.53
C ASP A 60 1.17 8.03 0.85
N GLY A 61 1.16 7.32 -0.29
CA GLY A 61 -0.03 7.15 -1.13
C GLY A 61 -0.59 8.43 -1.80
N LYS A 62 -0.03 9.63 -1.54
CA LYS A 62 -0.55 10.90 -2.08
C LYS A 62 0.17 11.33 -3.37
N PRO A 63 -0.52 12.05 -4.26
CA PRO A 63 0.15 12.78 -5.34
C PRO A 63 1.24 13.71 -4.80
N ARG A 64 2.35 13.82 -5.54
CA ARG A 64 3.54 14.57 -5.11
C ARG A 64 3.26 16.01 -4.66
N LEU A 65 2.41 16.75 -5.38
CA LEU A 65 2.08 18.13 -5.01
C LEU A 65 1.31 18.18 -3.67
N ASP A 66 0.37 17.24 -3.48
CA ASP A 66 -0.44 17.17 -2.26
C ASP A 66 0.37 16.64 -1.07
N GLY A 67 1.30 15.71 -1.28
CA GLY A 67 2.27 15.31 -0.26
C GLY A 67 3.14 16.48 0.20
N THR A 68 3.65 17.29 -0.74
CA THR A 68 4.39 18.52 -0.41
C THR A 68 3.53 19.47 0.43
N ARG A 69 2.30 19.74 -0.01
CA ARG A 69 1.37 20.61 0.73
C ARG A 69 1.08 20.08 2.13
N SER A 70 0.72 18.80 2.24
CA SER A 70 0.36 18.15 3.49
C SER A 70 1.51 18.16 4.51
N PHE A 71 2.76 17.97 4.06
CA PHE A 71 3.91 18.09 4.95
C PHE A 71 4.17 19.53 5.39
N LEU A 72 4.09 20.50 4.49
CA LEU A 72 4.29 21.92 4.84
C LEU A 72 3.24 22.38 5.85
N GLU A 73 1.97 22.01 5.63
CA GLU A 73 0.86 22.27 6.55
C GLU A 73 1.11 21.68 7.94
N SER A 74 1.62 20.43 8.02
CA SER A 74 1.93 19.79 9.31
C SER A 74 3.03 20.50 10.10
N ARG A 75 3.85 21.30 9.42
CA ARG A 75 4.90 22.15 10.01
C ARG A 75 4.48 23.62 10.14
N GLY A 76 3.21 23.95 9.85
CA GLY A 76 2.70 25.33 9.89
C GLY A 76 3.40 26.26 8.89
N ILE A 77 3.83 25.72 7.75
CA ILE A 77 4.61 26.43 6.74
C ILE A 77 3.69 26.81 5.59
N GLU A 78 3.56 28.11 5.34
CA GLU A 78 2.86 28.63 4.17
C GLU A 78 3.88 29.04 3.10
N LEU A 79 3.75 28.45 1.92
CA LEU A 79 4.46 28.87 0.71
C LEU A 79 3.44 29.21 -0.38
N PRO A 80 3.75 30.14 -1.29
CA PRO A 80 2.98 30.29 -2.52
C PRO A 80 2.88 28.96 -3.26
N LEU A 81 1.75 28.69 -3.90
CA LEU A 81 1.57 27.47 -4.69
C LEU A 81 2.66 27.37 -5.77
N GLY A 82 2.90 28.46 -6.51
CA GLY A 82 3.80 28.48 -7.65
C GLY A 82 3.14 27.93 -8.92
N ASP A 83 3.97 27.52 -9.89
CA ASP A 83 3.52 26.85 -11.11
C ASP A 83 4.46 25.71 -11.55
N GLU A 84 4.00 24.86 -12.49
CA GLU A 84 4.74 23.67 -12.94
C GLU A 84 6.13 24.00 -13.53
N GLY A 85 6.33 25.21 -14.04
CA GLY A 85 7.59 25.70 -14.57
C GLY A 85 8.55 26.27 -13.52
N ASP A 86 8.17 26.31 -12.25
CA ASP A 86 9.04 26.79 -11.18
C ASP A 86 10.35 25.97 -11.12
N PRO A 87 11.51 26.65 -11.05
CA PRO A 87 12.79 25.97 -10.90
C PRO A 87 12.79 25.00 -9.69
N PRO A 88 13.39 23.80 -9.83
CA PRO A 88 13.55 22.88 -8.72
C PRO A 88 14.23 23.53 -7.50
N GLY A 89 13.55 23.52 -6.36
CA GLY A 89 14.03 24.08 -5.10
C GLY A 89 13.61 25.53 -4.84
N SER A 90 12.84 26.15 -5.73
CA SER A 90 12.20 27.44 -5.46
C SER A 90 11.31 27.37 -4.21
N ALA A 91 11.16 28.50 -3.50
CA ALA A 91 10.34 28.63 -2.30
C ALA A 91 8.83 28.69 -2.61
N THR A 92 8.36 27.73 -3.39
CA THR A 92 6.96 27.48 -3.75
C THR A 92 6.66 25.99 -3.55
N VAL A 93 5.38 25.63 -3.44
CA VAL A 93 4.97 24.22 -3.34
C VAL A 93 5.40 23.45 -4.59
N TYR A 94 5.27 24.04 -5.77
CA TYR A 94 5.77 23.47 -7.02
C TYR A 94 7.29 23.35 -7.07
N GLY A 95 8.04 24.37 -6.64
CA GLY A 95 9.50 24.34 -6.62
C GLY A 95 10.06 23.18 -5.78
N LEU A 96 9.51 22.95 -4.58
CA LEU A 96 9.89 21.80 -3.74
C LEU A 96 9.45 20.48 -4.37
N SER A 97 8.24 20.42 -4.93
CA SER A 97 7.73 19.23 -5.64
C SER A 97 8.60 18.87 -6.85
N ASN A 98 9.14 19.85 -7.56
CA ASN A 98 10.02 19.65 -8.71
C ASN A 98 11.39 19.16 -8.26
N ALA A 99 11.99 19.74 -7.21
CA ALA A 99 13.24 19.24 -6.63
C ALA A 99 13.15 17.78 -6.17
N LYS A 100 12.06 17.40 -5.49
CA LYS A 100 11.85 16.00 -5.10
C LYS A 100 11.73 15.08 -6.30
N ASN A 101 11.12 15.54 -7.39
CA ASN A 101 10.95 14.73 -8.60
C ASN A 101 12.26 14.46 -9.31
N ASP A 102 13.09 15.49 -9.46
CA ASP A 102 14.41 15.36 -10.06
C ASP A 102 15.29 14.40 -9.25
N LEU A 103 15.18 14.46 -7.92
CA LEU A 103 15.90 13.54 -7.05
C LEU A 103 15.39 12.11 -7.16
N VAL A 104 14.09 11.87 -7.11
CA VAL A 104 13.57 10.49 -7.19
C VAL A 104 13.84 9.86 -8.56
N LEU A 105 13.71 10.60 -9.67
CA LEU A 105 14.01 10.08 -11.00
C LEU A 105 15.48 9.67 -11.13
N ARG A 106 16.40 10.49 -10.60
CA ARG A 106 17.82 10.11 -10.54
C ARG A 106 18.03 8.83 -9.75
N LEU A 107 17.45 8.73 -8.54
CA LEU A 107 17.60 7.53 -7.71
C LEU A 107 17.01 6.27 -8.37
N ILE A 108 15.89 6.40 -9.09
CA ILE A 108 15.29 5.30 -9.87
C ILE A 108 16.27 4.84 -10.97
N HIS A 109 16.84 5.79 -11.72
CA HIS A 109 17.72 5.50 -12.86
C HIS A 109 19.09 4.96 -12.42
N ASP A 110 19.57 5.35 -11.24
CA ASP A 110 20.85 4.91 -10.67
C ASP A 110 20.76 3.53 -10.00
N GLY A 111 19.70 2.76 -10.27
CA GLY A 111 19.52 1.39 -9.79
C GLY A 111 18.82 1.27 -8.43
N GLY A 112 18.11 2.30 -7.98
CA GLY A 112 17.41 2.30 -6.69
C GLY A 112 16.13 1.46 -6.64
N VAL A 113 15.70 0.84 -7.75
CA VAL A 113 14.45 0.08 -7.81
C VAL A 113 14.71 -1.41 -7.56
N GLU A 114 14.29 -1.88 -6.40
CA GLU A 114 14.20 -3.30 -6.09
C GLU A 114 12.73 -3.76 -6.10
N VAL A 115 12.48 -4.97 -6.58
CA VAL A 115 11.17 -5.61 -6.49
C VAL A 115 11.00 -6.36 -5.18
N TYR A 116 9.76 -6.65 -4.80
CA TYR A 116 9.45 -7.71 -3.84
C TYR A 116 9.33 -9.04 -4.58
N PRO A 117 10.24 -10.02 -4.38
CA PRO A 117 10.25 -11.24 -5.17
C PRO A 117 8.97 -12.08 -5.02
N GLY A 118 8.39 -12.14 -3.82
CA GLY A 118 7.12 -12.85 -3.58
C GLY A 118 5.96 -12.21 -4.35
N SER A 119 5.94 -10.88 -4.41
CA SER A 119 4.91 -10.11 -5.10
C SER A 119 5.01 -10.27 -6.62
N VAL A 120 6.23 -10.23 -7.19
CA VAL A 120 6.43 -10.51 -8.62
C VAL A 120 6.07 -11.96 -8.97
N ARG A 121 6.40 -12.92 -8.10
CA ARG A 121 6.01 -14.34 -8.25
C ARG A 121 4.49 -14.49 -8.30
N TYR A 122 3.77 -13.75 -7.45
CA TYR A 122 2.31 -13.73 -7.44
C TYR A 122 1.73 -13.18 -8.75
N VAL A 123 2.26 -12.07 -9.27
CA VAL A 123 1.85 -11.50 -10.57
C VAL A 123 2.07 -12.52 -11.70
N HIS A 124 3.21 -13.22 -11.72
CA HIS A 124 3.44 -14.29 -12.71
C HIS A 124 2.40 -15.42 -12.60
N ALA A 125 2.05 -15.84 -11.38
CA ALA A 125 1.01 -16.85 -11.18
C ALA A 125 -0.36 -16.37 -11.67
N ALA A 126 -0.71 -15.10 -11.43
CA ALA A 126 -1.94 -14.49 -11.92
C ALA A 126 -2.00 -14.45 -13.46
N ARG A 127 -0.90 -14.06 -14.12
CA ARG A 127 -0.79 -14.08 -15.58
C ARG A 127 -0.87 -15.49 -16.14
N ALA A 128 -0.26 -16.48 -15.49
CA ALA A 128 -0.38 -17.89 -15.88
C ALA A 128 -1.83 -18.40 -15.78
N ALA A 129 -2.61 -17.87 -14.83
CA ALA A 129 -4.05 -18.09 -14.71
C ALA A 129 -4.91 -17.24 -15.67
N LYS A 130 -4.28 -16.43 -16.52
CA LYS A 130 -4.91 -15.53 -17.50
C LYS A 130 -5.79 -14.44 -16.86
N LEU A 131 -5.47 -14.03 -15.63
CA LEU A 131 -6.11 -12.86 -15.03
C LEU A 131 -5.45 -11.57 -15.55
N PRO A 132 -6.23 -10.61 -16.07
CA PRO A 132 -5.73 -9.29 -16.42
C PRO A 132 -5.22 -8.56 -15.17
N CYS A 133 -4.09 -7.86 -15.32
CA CYS A 133 -3.41 -7.17 -14.24
C CYS A 133 -3.20 -5.69 -14.61
N ALA A 134 -3.46 -4.79 -13.67
CA ALA A 134 -3.11 -3.38 -13.79
C ALA A 134 -2.29 -2.90 -12.60
N VAL A 135 -1.47 -1.87 -12.84
CA VAL A 135 -0.85 -1.09 -11.77
C VAL A 135 -1.65 0.19 -11.57
N VAL A 136 -1.90 0.54 -10.31
CA VAL A 136 -2.60 1.76 -9.91
C VAL A 136 -1.73 2.50 -8.90
N SER A 137 -1.12 3.60 -9.30
CA SER A 137 -0.17 4.36 -8.46
C SER A 137 -0.50 5.86 -8.45
N SER A 138 -0.28 6.53 -7.33
CA SER A 138 -0.38 8.00 -7.23
C SER A 138 0.83 8.72 -7.86
N SER A 139 1.89 7.98 -8.20
CA SER A 139 3.12 8.53 -8.78
C SER A 139 2.98 8.78 -10.28
N ALA A 140 3.45 9.92 -10.77
CA ALA A 140 3.60 10.17 -12.21
C ALA A 140 4.79 9.41 -12.84
N ASN A 141 5.60 8.73 -12.02
CA ASN A 141 6.81 8.02 -12.46
C ASN A 141 6.59 6.49 -12.47
N CYS A 142 5.33 6.03 -12.47
CA CYS A 142 4.97 4.62 -12.38
C CYS A 142 5.63 3.80 -13.50
N GLU A 143 5.57 4.29 -14.75
CA GLU A 143 6.17 3.60 -15.89
C GLU A 143 7.69 3.48 -15.77
N ASP A 144 8.38 4.55 -15.34
CA ASP A 144 9.83 4.53 -15.16
C ASP A 144 10.26 3.49 -14.12
N VAL A 145 9.54 3.41 -12.99
CA VAL A 145 9.77 2.40 -11.96
C VAL A 145 9.56 0.99 -12.50
N LEU A 146 8.45 0.74 -13.20
CA LEU A 146 8.14 -0.57 -13.77
C LEU A 146 9.17 -1.03 -14.81
N ARG A 147 9.72 -0.08 -15.59
CA ARG A 147 10.79 -0.35 -16.57
C ARG A 147 12.12 -0.60 -15.88
N ALA A 148 12.49 0.20 -14.89
CA ALA A 148 13.71 0.00 -14.11
C ALA A 148 13.70 -1.34 -13.35
N ALA A 149 12.53 -1.78 -12.88
CA ALA A 149 12.31 -3.06 -12.23
C ALA A 149 12.19 -4.27 -13.20
N ASP A 150 12.18 -4.04 -14.52
CA ASP A 150 11.93 -5.06 -15.55
C ASP A 150 10.61 -5.84 -15.37
N ILE A 151 9.55 -5.18 -14.88
CA ILE A 151 8.21 -5.80 -14.68
C ILE A 151 7.10 -5.10 -15.46
N PHE A 152 7.40 -4.04 -16.23
CA PHE A 152 6.41 -3.32 -17.06
C PHE A 152 5.59 -4.25 -17.96
N HIS A 153 6.21 -5.27 -18.53
CA HIS A 153 5.58 -6.23 -19.44
C HIS A 153 4.57 -7.17 -18.77
N LEU A 154 4.44 -7.14 -17.44
CA LEU A 154 3.49 -7.96 -16.68
C LEU A 154 2.11 -7.34 -16.54
N PHE A 155 1.91 -6.10 -16.99
CA PHE A 155 0.67 -5.36 -16.77
C PHE A 155 -0.01 -4.99 -18.08
N ASP A 156 -1.32 -5.15 -18.11
CA ASP A 156 -2.16 -4.90 -19.27
C ASP A 156 -2.69 -3.45 -19.28
N ALA A 157 -2.71 -2.80 -18.11
CA ALA A 157 -3.04 -1.38 -17.96
C ALA A 157 -2.23 -0.72 -16.83
N ILE A 158 -2.05 0.59 -16.94
CA ILE A 158 -1.42 1.44 -15.92
C ILE A 158 -2.33 2.63 -15.68
N VAL A 159 -2.66 2.88 -14.40
CA VAL A 159 -3.33 4.09 -13.93
C VAL A 159 -2.40 4.78 -12.97
N ASP A 160 -1.70 5.80 -13.46
CA ASP A 160 -0.69 6.52 -12.71
C ASP A 160 -1.10 7.97 -12.44
N GLY A 161 -0.21 8.76 -11.84
CA GLY A 161 -0.46 10.18 -11.57
C GLY A 161 -0.71 11.03 -12.82
N LEU A 162 -0.23 10.60 -14.00
CA LEU A 162 -0.50 11.28 -15.27
C LEU A 162 -1.92 10.99 -15.75
N VAL A 163 -2.35 9.73 -15.66
CA VAL A 163 -3.73 9.31 -15.96
C VAL A 163 -4.70 10.00 -15.00
N ALA A 164 -4.42 10.02 -13.70
CA ALA A 164 -5.25 10.68 -12.71
C ALA A 164 -5.44 12.17 -13.02
N LYS A 165 -4.36 12.88 -13.37
CA LYS A 165 -4.43 14.30 -13.77
C LYS A 165 -5.22 14.49 -15.06
N ARG A 166 -4.96 13.67 -16.09
CA ARG A 166 -5.63 13.76 -17.40
C ARG A 166 -7.15 13.56 -17.27
N ASP A 167 -7.54 12.57 -16.49
CA ASP A 167 -8.93 12.12 -16.38
C ASP A 167 -9.66 12.73 -15.17
N HIS A 168 -9.00 13.64 -14.43
CA HIS A 168 -9.54 14.32 -13.24
C HIS A 168 -10.02 13.35 -12.16
N LEU A 169 -9.22 12.30 -11.90
CA LEU A 169 -9.50 11.28 -10.91
C LEU A 169 -9.04 11.77 -9.53
N GLU A 170 -9.89 11.62 -8.52
CA GLU A 170 -9.49 11.89 -7.14
C GLU A 170 -8.51 10.82 -6.64
N GLY A 171 -7.45 11.24 -5.95
CA GLY A 171 -6.45 10.32 -5.39
C GLY A 171 -6.97 9.55 -4.18
N LYS A 172 -6.23 8.50 -3.79
CA LYS A 172 -6.50 7.74 -2.55
C LYS A 172 -6.62 8.70 -1.36
N PRO A 173 -7.62 8.56 -0.46
CA PRO A 173 -8.48 7.39 -0.27
C PRO A 173 -9.75 7.35 -1.14
N ALA A 174 -9.95 8.29 -2.07
CA ALA A 174 -11.03 8.16 -3.04
C ALA A 174 -10.76 6.95 -3.96
N PRO A 175 -11.82 6.24 -4.41
CA PRO A 175 -11.67 5.00 -5.17
C PRO A 175 -11.36 5.22 -6.66
N ASP A 176 -11.39 6.47 -7.15
CA ASP A 176 -11.41 6.80 -8.57
C ASP A 176 -10.28 6.17 -9.38
N THR A 177 -9.05 6.13 -8.86
CA THR A 177 -7.89 5.55 -9.55
C THR A 177 -8.02 4.03 -9.68
N PHE A 178 -8.50 3.33 -8.65
CA PHE A 178 -8.78 1.90 -8.74
C PHE A 178 -9.98 1.62 -9.65
N LEU A 179 -11.03 2.43 -9.60
CA LEU A 179 -12.19 2.31 -10.49
C LEU A 179 -11.79 2.48 -11.96
N ALA A 180 -10.88 3.43 -12.24
CA ALA A 180 -10.29 3.58 -13.56
C ALA A 180 -9.46 2.35 -13.96
N GLY A 181 -8.74 1.73 -13.02
CA GLY A 181 -8.03 0.47 -13.25
C GLY A 181 -8.97 -0.68 -13.64
N ALA A 182 -10.05 -0.89 -12.89
CA ALA A 182 -11.07 -1.90 -13.20
C ALA A 182 -11.70 -1.66 -14.58
N LYS A 183 -12.02 -0.40 -14.88
CA LYS A 183 -12.55 0.02 -16.18
C LYS A 183 -11.57 -0.26 -17.31
N ALA A 184 -10.28 0.00 -17.12
CA ALA A 184 -9.24 -0.27 -18.11
C ALA A 184 -9.08 -1.77 -18.40
N LEU A 185 -9.31 -2.62 -17.39
CA LEU A 185 -9.32 -4.07 -17.54
C LEU A 185 -10.68 -4.65 -17.99
N GLY A 186 -11.70 -3.80 -18.15
CA GLY A 186 -13.03 -4.21 -18.63
C GLY A 186 -13.84 -5.04 -17.63
N VAL A 187 -13.58 -4.90 -16.33
CA VAL A 187 -14.32 -5.63 -15.28
C VAL A 187 -15.07 -4.68 -14.34
N ALA A 188 -16.14 -5.17 -13.71
CA ALA A 188 -16.80 -4.45 -12.63
C ALA A 188 -15.95 -4.51 -11.34
N PRO A 189 -15.98 -3.48 -10.47
CA PRO A 189 -15.19 -3.45 -9.22
C PRO A 189 -15.41 -4.68 -8.34
N ALA A 190 -16.64 -5.17 -8.22
CA ALA A 190 -17.00 -6.39 -7.48
C ALA A 190 -16.33 -7.68 -7.99
N HIS A 191 -15.73 -7.65 -9.19
CA HIS A 191 -14.96 -8.74 -9.79
C HIS A 191 -13.46 -8.45 -9.88
N ALA A 192 -12.97 -7.41 -9.21
CA ALA A 192 -11.56 -7.07 -9.14
C ALA A 192 -11.05 -7.14 -7.69
N ALA A 193 -9.78 -7.54 -7.54
CA ALA A 193 -9.06 -7.46 -6.28
C ALA A 193 -8.08 -6.29 -6.29
N VAL A 194 -8.01 -5.56 -5.17
CA VAL A 194 -7.04 -4.49 -4.93
C VAL A 194 -5.94 -4.99 -4.00
N PHE A 195 -4.69 -4.66 -4.30
CA PHE A 195 -3.51 -4.99 -3.48
C PHE A 195 -2.82 -3.69 -3.04
N GLU A 196 -2.72 -3.47 -1.74
CA GLU A 196 -2.24 -2.21 -1.14
C GLU A 196 -1.51 -2.45 0.20
N ASP A 197 -0.45 -1.71 0.49
CA ASP A 197 0.26 -1.67 1.77
C ASP A 197 -0.08 -0.45 2.67
N ALA A 198 -0.65 0.61 2.09
CA ALA A 198 -1.02 1.86 2.76
C ALA A 198 -2.51 1.92 3.15
N LEU A 199 -2.77 2.54 4.31
CA LEU A 199 -4.13 2.69 4.86
C LEU A 199 -5.08 3.43 3.91
N ALA A 200 -4.57 4.46 3.22
CA ALA A 200 -5.36 5.27 2.30
C ALA A 200 -5.83 4.46 1.08
N GLY A 201 -4.99 3.60 0.51
CA GLY A 201 -5.42 2.80 -0.65
C GLY A 201 -6.21 1.56 -0.27
N VAL A 202 -6.00 0.96 0.89
CA VAL A 202 -6.94 -0.04 1.42
C VAL A 202 -8.33 0.58 1.58
N ALA A 203 -8.41 1.80 2.15
CA ALA A 203 -9.67 2.53 2.25
C ALA A 203 -10.27 2.85 0.87
N ALA A 204 -9.45 3.15 -0.14
CA ALA A 204 -9.91 3.36 -1.51
C ALA A 204 -10.49 2.06 -2.14
N GLY A 205 -9.83 0.92 -1.95
CA GLY A 205 -10.35 -0.37 -2.37
C GLY A 205 -11.71 -0.68 -1.72
N ARG A 206 -11.83 -0.39 -0.42
CA ARG A 206 -13.10 -0.55 0.30
C ARG A 206 -14.19 0.40 -0.21
N ALA A 207 -13.87 1.67 -0.41
CA ALA A 207 -14.82 2.69 -0.86
C ALA A 207 -15.30 2.47 -2.30
N GLY A 208 -14.52 1.76 -3.12
CA GLY A 208 -14.87 1.40 -4.50
C GLY A 208 -15.72 0.14 -4.65
N ASP A 209 -16.16 -0.48 -3.54
CA ASP A 209 -16.87 -1.76 -3.51
C ASP A 209 -16.15 -2.85 -4.33
N PHE A 210 -14.82 -2.90 -4.20
CA PHE A 210 -14.01 -3.94 -4.82
C PHE A 210 -14.31 -5.31 -4.21
N GLY A 211 -14.31 -6.34 -5.05
CA GLY A 211 -14.69 -7.69 -4.64
C GLY A 211 -13.76 -8.32 -3.61
N HIS A 212 -12.52 -7.84 -3.54
CA HIS A 212 -11.56 -8.22 -2.51
C HIS A 212 -10.48 -7.14 -2.32
N VAL A 213 -10.08 -6.88 -1.07
CA VAL A 213 -8.98 -5.96 -0.75
C VAL A 213 -7.91 -6.72 0.05
N VAL A 214 -6.73 -6.85 -0.54
CA VAL A 214 -5.55 -7.47 0.05
C VAL A 214 -4.65 -6.38 0.61
N GLY A 215 -4.49 -6.36 1.93
CA GLY A 215 -3.48 -5.56 2.62
C GLY A 215 -2.11 -6.24 2.61
N VAL A 216 -1.03 -5.52 2.32
CA VAL A 216 0.35 -6.02 2.41
C VAL A 216 1.05 -5.33 3.57
N ASP A 217 1.27 -6.04 4.67
CA ASP A 217 1.86 -5.44 5.87
C ASP A 217 3.39 -5.34 5.75
N ARG A 218 3.88 -4.18 5.29
CA ARG A 218 5.32 -3.88 5.20
C ARG A 218 5.91 -3.26 6.47
N VAL A 219 5.08 -2.74 7.37
CA VAL A 219 5.53 -1.88 8.49
C VAL A 219 5.00 -2.30 9.88
N GLY A 220 4.31 -3.43 9.98
CA GLY A 220 3.75 -3.96 11.23
C GLY A 220 2.41 -3.33 11.61
N GLN A 221 1.58 -2.99 10.62
CA GLN A 221 0.30 -2.31 10.76
C GLN A 221 -0.92 -3.16 10.35
N ALA A 222 -0.81 -4.50 10.34
CA ALA A 222 -1.89 -5.38 9.89
C ALA A 222 -3.27 -5.08 10.49
N GLU A 223 -3.35 -4.77 11.79
CA GLU A 223 -4.64 -4.44 12.43
C GLU A 223 -5.23 -3.11 11.96
N GLU A 224 -4.41 -2.14 11.58
CA GLU A 224 -4.89 -0.90 10.97
C GLU A 224 -5.37 -1.16 9.54
N LEU A 225 -4.65 -1.96 8.74
CA LEU A 225 -5.08 -2.34 7.39
C LEU A 225 -6.46 -3.02 7.40
N ARG A 226 -6.70 -3.98 8.32
CA ARG A 226 -8.02 -4.60 8.47
C ARG A 226 -9.10 -3.60 8.84
N ARG A 227 -8.82 -2.68 9.78
CA ARG A 227 -9.77 -1.63 10.18
C ARG A 227 -10.12 -0.67 9.04
N HIS A 228 -9.22 -0.47 8.08
CA HIS A 228 -9.44 0.38 6.92
C HIS A 228 -10.12 -0.35 5.74
N GLY A 229 -10.37 -1.66 5.87
CA GLY A 229 -11.18 -2.41 4.93
C GLY A 229 -10.46 -3.52 4.15
N ALA A 230 -9.26 -3.93 4.55
CA ALA A 230 -8.63 -5.12 4.00
C ALA A 230 -9.37 -6.39 4.44
N ASP A 231 -9.73 -7.25 3.49
CA ASP A 231 -10.37 -8.54 3.75
C ASP A 231 -9.35 -9.58 4.23
N VAL A 232 -8.11 -9.49 3.72
CA VAL A 232 -6.98 -10.30 4.14
C VAL A 232 -5.74 -9.41 4.25
N VAL A 233 -4.84 -9.76 5.16
CA VAL A 233 -3.54 -9.09 5.29
C VAL A 233 -2.44 -10.14 5.27
N VAL A 234 -1.44 -9.93 4.43
CA VAL A 234 -0.27 -10.80 4.23
C VAL A 234 1.02 -10.00 4.42
N SER A 235 2.14 -10.65 4.73
CA SER A 235 3.44 -9.95 4.78
C SER A 235 4.13 -9.90 3.42
N ASP A 236 3.82 -10.87 2.54
CA ASP A 236 4.11 -10.83 1.10
C ASP A 236 3.00 -11.55 0.32
N LEU A 237 2.83 -11.25 -0.97
CA LEU A 237 1.73 -11.79 -1.78
C LEU A 237 1.90 -13.28 -2.11
N ASP A 238 3.10 -13.84 -2.01
CA ASP A 238 3.27 -15.28 -2.25
C ASP A 238 2.64 -16.16 -1.17
N GLU A 239 2.34 -15.63 0.02
CA GLU A 239 1.53 -16.31 1.04
C GLU A 239 0.13 -16.71 0.51
N LEU A 240 -0.43 -15.94 -0.42
CA LEU A 240 -1.72 -16.25 -1.06
C LEU A 240 -1.63 -17.47 -1.99
N LEU A 241 -0.43 -17.87 -2.42
CA LEU A 241 -0.23 -19.07 -3.23
C LEU A 241 -0.22 -20.35 -2.37
N ASP A 242 0.16 -20.22 -1.09
CA ASP A 242 0.39 -21.33 -0.18
C ASP A 242 -0.85 -21.71 0.64
N HIS A 243 -1.84 -20.81 0.75
CA HIS A 243 -3.07 -21.04 1.50
C HIS A 243 -4.32 -21.07 0.59
N PRO A 244 -5.07 -22.19 0.54
CA PRO A 244 -6.34 -22.22 -0.18
C PRO A 244 -7.37 -21.34 0.53
N SER A 245 -8.05 -20.48 -0.22
CA SER A 245 -9.25 -19.77 0.22
C SER A 245 -10.35 -20.81 0.51
N GLY A 246 -10.41 -21.28 1.75
CA GLY A 246 -11.43 -22.19 2.25
C GLY A 246 -12.60 -21.43 2.82
N ASP A 247 -13.81 -21.85 2.43
CA ASP A 247 -15.10 -21.48 3.03
C ASP A 247 -14.98 -21.19 4.53
N THR A 248 -15.49 -20.04 4.94
CA THR A 248 -15.85 -19.77 6.33
C THR A 248 -16.99 -20.71 6.73
N ALA A 249 -16.65 -21.92 7.17
CA ALA A 249 -17.58 -22.82 7.85
C ALA A 249 -17.50 -22.55 9.36
N ASP A 250 -18.54 -21.89 9.86
CA ASP A 250 -19.13 -21.99 11.20
C ASP A 250 -18.28 -22.66 12.29
N VAL A 251 -17.77 -21.87 13.23
CA VAL A 251 -17.59 -22.33 14.61
C VAL A 251 -18.92 -22.11 15.33
N THR A 252 -19.88 -23.02 15.10
CA THR A 252 -20.99 -23.24 16.01
C THR A 252 -20.66 -24.43 16.90
N GLY A 253 -20.75 -24.21 18.21
CA GLY A 253 -20.51 -25.25 19.21
C GLY A 253 -21.64 -26.29 19.25
N SER A 254 -21.27 -27.51 19.59
CA SER A 254 -22.13 -28.52 20.21
C SER A 254 -21.20 -29.42 21.02
N ASP A 255 -21.12 -29.27 22.34
CA ASP A 255 -22.02 -29.91 23.31
C ASP A 255 -22.20 -31.41 23.03
N THR A 256 -21.42 -32.24 23.72
CA THR A 256 -21.80 -33.64 23.99
C THR A 256 -21.55 -33.95 25.46
N GLY A 257 -22.60 -33.80 26.26
CA GLY A 257 -22.72 -34.39 27.58
C GLY A 257 -23.17 -35.86 27.52
N GLY A 258 -22.62 -36.67 28.44
CA GLY A 258 -23.18 -37.92 28.96
C GLY A 258 -22.81 -39.21 28.19
N ASP A 259 -22.50 -40.35 28.81
CA ASP A 259 -22.84 -40.80 30.16
C ASP A 259 -22.21 -42.17 30.49
N ARG A 260 -21.89 -42.39 31.79
CA ARG A 260 -21.79 -43.65 32.59
C ARG A 260 -20.81 -44.76 32.16
N SER A 261 -20.07 -45.48 33.02
CA SER A 261 -20.25 -45.87 34.43
C SER A 261 -18.99 -46.63 34.94
N GLY A 262 -18.67 -46.53 36.24
CA GLY A 262 -17.72 -47.44 36.92
C GLY A 262 -17.09 -46.87 38.20
N ASP A 263 -17.78 -47.00 39.33
CA ASP A 263 -17.42 -46.61 40.71
C ASP A 263 -16.64 -47.74 41.43
N PRO A 264 -16.29 -47.66 42.74
CA PRO A 264 -15.53 -46.69 43.55
C PRO A 264 -14.26 -47.34 44.20
N ALA A 265 -13.36 -46.55 44.80
CA ALA A 265 -12.84 -46.80 46.16
C ALA A 265 -11.77 -45.80 46.64
N THR A 266 -12.11 -45.12 47.75
CA THR A 266 -11.29 -44.82 48.95
C THR A 266 -10.06 -43.89 48.85
N GLY A 267 -10.10 -42.81 49.64
CA GLY A 267 -8.89 -42.18 50.22
C GLY A 267 -8.94 -40.66 50.41
N ARG A 268 -9.42 -40.20 51.58
CA ARG A 268 -9.12 -38.87 52.18
C ARG A 268 -8.03 -39.09 53.27
N PRO A 269 -7.48 -38.05 53.91
CA PRO A 269 -6.89 -36.78 53.42
C PRO A 269 -5.51 -36.49 54.10
N SER A 270 -4.78 -35.44 53.70
CA SER A 270 -3.82 -34.65 54.53
C SER A 270 -3.41 -33.44 53.66
N ALA A 271 -3.80 -32.19 53.92
CA ALA A 271 -3.48 -31.31 55.06
C ALA A 271 -1.97 -31.10 55.23
N GLU A 272 -1.44 -30.04 54.62
CA GLU A 272 -0.37 -29.22 55.20
C GLU A 272 -0.38 -27.85 54.51
N GLY A 273 -0.53 -26.81 55.34
CA GLY A 273 -0.41 -25.41 54.96
C GLY A 273 0.76 -24.76 55.71
N THR A 274 0.98 -23.48 55.40
CA THR A 274 2.05 -22.55 55.85
C THR A 274 3.39 -22.78 55.14
N ALA A 275 4.09 -21.77 54.60
CA ALA A 275 4.03 -20.32 54.74
C ALA A 275 4.32 -19.62 53.40
#